data_AF-A0A392PNW5-F1
#
_entry.id   AF-A0A392PNW5-F1
#
_cell.length_a   1.000
_cell.length_b   1.000
_cell.length_c   1.000
_cell.angle_alpha   90.00
_cell.angle_beta   90.00
_cell.angle_gamma   90.00
#
_symmetry.space_group_name_H-M   'P 1'
#
loop_
_entity.id
_entity.type
_entity.pdbx_description
1 polymer ?
#
loop_
_entity_poly.entity_id
_entity_poly.type
_entity_poly.pdbx_seq_one_letter_code
_entity_poly.pdbx_strand_id
1 'polypeptide(L)'
;MKSVYNALVKLGLSQQVTVTTSHSFIIMSNSFPPSSGDPQHVSLNYVLFQPNPGSIDPVTNLHYDNMLYAQIDAVYAAIKALGHTDIEVKISETGWPSKGDPDEVGASMQNAEIYHSNLLKRIEMKQGTPAKPSVPIDIYVFALFNEDLKTGPSSERNYGLYYPDGTPVYNLGLQNQGQGGYFPEMVIES
;
A
#
# COMPACT_ATOMS: atom_id res chain seq x y z
N MET A 1 20.70 -8.59 -9.34
CA MET A 1 20.50 -9.17 -8.00
C MET A 1 21.60 -10.16 -7.57
N LYS A 2 22.02 -11.14 -8.38
CA LYS A 2 23.03 -12.16 -7.99
C LYS A 2 24.33 -11.59 -7.40
N SER A 3 24.89 -10.54 -7.98
CA SER A 3 26.14 -9.93 -7.48
C SER A 3 25.98 -9.34 -6.08
N VAL A 4 24.85 -8.70 -5.78
CA VAL A 4 24.54 -8.13 -4.45
C VAL A 4 24.39 -9.25 -3.42
N TYR A 5 23.62 -10.29 -3.76
CA TYR A 5 23.46 -11.46 -2.89
C TYR A 5 24.82 -12.11 -2.56
N ASN A 6 25.66 -12.34 -3.57
CA ASN A 6 26.99 -12.92 -3.38
C ASN A 6 27.89 -12.04 -2.49
N ALA A 7 27.78 -10.72 -2.58
CA ALA A 7 28.51 -9.81 -1.70
C ALA A 7 28.03 -9.95 -0.23
N LEU A 8 26.71 -9.99 0.00
CA LEU A 8 26.15 -10.19 1.34
C LEU A 8 26.53 -11.55 1.94
N VAL A 9 26.59 -12.61 1.13
CA VAL A 9 27.08 -13.92 1.56
C VAL A 9 28.54 -13.84 1.99
N LYS A 10 29.40 -13.20 1.20
CA LYS A 10 30.83 -13.02 1.54
C LYS A 10 31.04 -12.22 2.82
N LEU A 11 30.16 -11.27 3.11
CA LEU A 11 30.20 -10.45 4.34
C LEU A 11 29.51 -11.11 5.54
N GLY A 12 28.89 -12.29 5.38
CA GLY A 12 28.12 -12.93 6.45
C GLY A 12 26.79 -12.23 6.79
N LEU A 13 26.31 -11.34 5.92
CA LEU A 13 25.12 -10.50 6.14
C LEU A 13 23.86 -11.03 5.44
N SER A 14 23.97 -12.11 4.65
CA SER A 14 22.84 -12.65 3.86
C SER A 14 21.61 -13.09 4.66
N GLN A 15 21.74 -13.33 5.98
CA GLN A 15 20.62 -13.63 6.88
C GLN A 15 20.02 -12.39 7.55
N GLN A 16 20.70 -11.24 7.47
CA GLN A 16 20.27 -9.97 8.06
C GLN A 16 19.69 -9.03 6.99
N VAL A 17 20.21 -9.09 5.77
CA VAL A 17 19.80 -8.26 4.64
C VAL A 17 19.28 -9.15 3.52
N THR A 18 17.98 -9.09 3.27
CA THR A 18 17.33 -9.84 2.21
C THR A 18 17.42 -9.09 0.88
N VAL A 19 17.84 -9.76 -0.18
CA VAL A 19 17.81 -9.21 -1.54
C VAL A 19 16.48 -9.57 -2.19
N THR A 20 15.72 -8.56 -2.58
CA THR A 20 14.43 -8.72 -3.27
C THR A 20 14.30 -7.68 -4.39
N THR A 21 13.18 -7.70 -5.10
CA THR A 21 12.83 -6.76 -6.17
C THR A 21 11.41 -6.26 -5.97
N SER A 22 11.20 -4.97 -6.15
CA SER A 22 9.84 -4.40 -6.19
C SER A 22 9.31 -4.44 -7.62
N HIS A 23 8.01 -4.71 -7.76
CA HIS A 23 7.29 -4.66 -9.02
C HIS A 23 5.95 -3.94 -8.80
N SER A 24 5.55 -3.12 -9.77
CA SER A 24 4.19 -2.56 -9.78
C SER A 24 3.17 -3.65 -10.11
N PHE A 25 1.98 -3.56 -9.51
CA PHE A 25 0.88 -4.48 -9.79
C PHE A 25 0.49 -4.54 -11.28
N ILE A 26 0.82 -3.51 -12.06
CA ILE A 26 0.56 -3.44 -13.51
C ILE A 26 1.23 -4.56 -14.32
N ILE A 27 2.24 -5.25 -13.77
CA ILE A 27 2.87 -6.40 -14.47
C ILE A 27 1.92 -7.60 -14.62
N MET A 28 0.83 -7.62 -13.85
CA MET A 28 -0.16 -8.68 -13.88
C MET A 28 -0.99 -8.56 -15.17
N SER A 29 -0.85 -9.53 -16.08
CA SER A 29 -1.59 -9.52 -17.35
C SER A 29 -3.07 -9.85 -17.17
N ASN A 30 -3.39 -10.77 -16.26
CA ASN A 30 -4.74 -11.16 -15.90
C ASN A 30 -4.84 -11.19 -14.37
N SER A 31 -5.60 -10.25 -13.80
CA SER A 31 -5.86 -10.18 -12.36
C SER A 31 -7.31 -9.80 -12.10
N PHE A 32 -7.80 -10.17 -10.93
CA PHE A 32 -9.08 -9.70 -10.40
C PHE A 32 -8.85 -9.09 -9.01
N PRO A 33 -9.05 -7.77 -8.83
CA PRO A 33 -9.47 -6.78 -9.82
C PRO A 33 -8.40 -6.51 -10.91
N PRO A 34 -8.79 -5.92 -12.06
CA PRO A 34 -7.86 -5.62 -13.16
C PRO A 34 -6.71 -4.71 -12.73
N SER A 35 -5.48 -5.08 -13.09
CA SER A 35 -4.26 -4.34 -12.74
C SER A 35 -4.15 -2.97 -13.40
N SER A 36 -4.82 -2.78 -14.54
CA SER A 36 -4.95 -1.50 -15.23
C SER A 36 -5.91 -0.52 -14.53
N GLY A 37 -6.62 -0.96 -13.49
CA GLY A 37 -7.72 -0.22 -12.89
C GLY A 37 -9.02 -0.30 -13.69
N ASP A 38 -10.14 -0.10 -13.00
CA ASP A 38 -11.48 -0.03 -13.60
C ASP A 38 -12.36 0.95 -12.80
N PRO A 39 -12.19 2.26 -12.97
CA PRO A 39 -12.92 3.26 -12.19
C PRO A 39 -14.45 3.23 -12.38
N GLN A 40 -14.94 2.57 -13.44
CA GLN A 40 -16.37 2.48 -13.74
C GLN A 40 -17.06 1.38 -12.92
N HIS A 41 -16.34 0.29 -12.61
CA HIS A 41 -16.89 -0.86 -11.89
C HIS A 41 -16.29 -1.04 -10.49
N VAL A 42 -15.15 -0.40 -10.20
CA VAL A 42 -14.53 -0.40 -8.87
C VAL A 42 -15.02 0.80 -8.08
N SER A 43 -15.84 0.52 -7.05
CA SER A 43 -16.36 1.54 -6.15
C SER A 43 -15.24 2.19 -5.34
N LEU A 44 -15.30 3.52 -5.18
CA LEU A 44 -14.38 4.25 -4.31
C LEU A 44 -14.38 3.71 -2.87
N ASN A 45 -15.53 3.30 -2.34
CA ASN A 45 -15.60 2.72 -1.00
C ASN A 45 -14.78 1.43 -0.86
N TYR A 46 -14.72 0.61 -1.91
CA TYR A 46 -13.95 -0.63 -1.92
C TYR A 46 -12.44 -0.37 -1.89
N VAL A 47 -11.98 0.70 -2.55
CA VAL A 47 -10.56 1.08 -2.53
C VAL A 47 -10.17 1.84 -1.26
N LEU A 48 -11.10 2.58 -0.66
CA LEU A 48 -10.90 3.36 0.58
C LEU A 48 -11.14 2.56 1.87
N PHE A 49 -11.28 1.23 1.80
CA PHE A 49 -11.59 0.35 2.94
C PHE A 49 -12.88 0.74 3.71
N GLN A 50 -13.81 1.40 3.03
CA GLN A 50 -15.11 1.81 3.59
C GLN A 50 -16.14 0.69 3.43
N PRO A 51 -17.24 0.70 4.19
CA PRO A 51 -18.32 -0.27 4.02
C PRO A 51 -18.81 -0.36 2.57
N ASN A 52 -18.78 -1.56 2.02
CA ASN A 52 -19.15 -1.86 0.64
C ASN A 52 -19.51 -3.35 0.51
N PRO A 53 -20.17 -3.79 -0.58
CA PRO A 53 -20.52 -5.20 -0.79
C PRO A 53 -19.31 -6.16 -0.90
N GLY A 54 -18.12 -5.62 -1.11
CA GLY A 54 -16.90 -6.37 -1.44
C GLY A 54 -16.91 -6.89 -2.87
N SER A 55 -15.95 -7.75 -3.15
CA SER A 55 -15.78 -8.45 -4.42
C SER A 55 -15.52 -9.93 -4.16
N ILE A 56 -16.09 -10.81 -4.99
CA ILE A 56 -15.85 -12.25 -4.90
C ILE A 56 -14.97 -12.64 -6.08
N ASP A 57 -13.81 -13.23 -5.80
CA ASP A 57 -12.98 -13.82 -6.86
C ASP A 57 -13.71 -15.03 -7.47
N PRO A 58 -14.05 -15.01 -8.77
CA PRO A 58 -14.81 -16.07 -9.41
C PRO A 58 -14.06 -17.42 -9.47
N VAL A 59 -12.73 -17.42 -9.28
CA VAL A 59 -11.92 -18.64 -9.34
C VAL A 59 -11.82 -19.29 -7.96
N THR A 60 -11.47 -18.51 -6.93
CA THR A 60 -11.25 -19.04 -5.57
C THR A 60 -12.49 -18.97 -4.68
N ASN A 61 -13.51 -18.22 -5.08
CA ASN A 61 -14.70 -17.90 -4.28
C ASN A 61 -14.37 -17.17 -2.96
N LEU A 62 -13.19 -16.56 -2.87
CA LEU A 62 -12.82 -15.73 -1.73
C LEU A 62 -13.50 -14.37 -1.84
N HIS A 63 -14.06 -13.91 -0.72
CA HIS A 63 -14.63 -12.57 -0.59
C HIS A 63 -13.57 -11.60 -0.09
N TYR A 64 -13.46 -10.48 -0.78
CA TYR A 64 -12.58 -9.37 -0.47
C TYR A 64 -13.43 -8.16 -0.13
N ASP A 65 -13.27 -7.61 1.07
CA ASP A 65 -13.97 -6.39 1.49
C ASP A 65 -13.23 -5.10 1.05
N ASN A 66 -12.00 -5.22 0.56
CA ASN A 66 -11.20 -4.13 0.04
C ASN A 66 -10.30 -4.57 -1.13
N MET A 67 -9.89 -3.60 -1.95
CA MET A 67 -9.08 -3.85 -3.15
C MET A 67 -7.66 -4.31 -2.85
N LEU A 68 -7.01 -3.74 -1.84
CA LEU A 68 -5.62 -4.06 -1.51
C LEU A 68 -5.45 -5.56 -1.22
N TYR A 69 -6.37 -6.17 -0.46
CA TYR A 69 -6.32 -7.60 -0.16
C TYR A 69 -6.47 -8.46 -1.42
N ALA A 70 -7.34 -8.07 -2.34
CA ALA A 70 -7.50 -8.78 -3.61
C ALA A 70 -6.24 -8.69 -4.48
N GLN A 71 -5.58 -7.52 -4.51
CA GLN A 71 -4.31 -7.34 -5.24
C GLN A 71 -3.18 -8.19 -4.64
N ILE A 72 -3.05 -8.22 -3.30
CA ILE A 72 -2.04 -9.03 -2.61
C ILE A 72 -2.24 -10.52 -2.92
N ASP A 73 -3.48 -11.00 -2.83
CA ASP A 73 -3.78 -12.41 -3.10
C ASP A 73 -3.63 -12.77 -4.58
N ALA A 74 -3.89 -11.84 -5.50
CA ALA A 74 -3.58 -12.04 -6.92
C ALA A 74 -2.08 -12.24 -7.15
N VAL A 75 -1.21 -11.50 -6.44
CA VAL A 75 0.24 -11.71 -6.50
C VAL A 75 0.64 -13.07 -5.90
N TYR A 76 0.10 -13.44 -4.74
CA TYR A 76 0.33 -14.78 -4.18
C TYR A 76 -0.14 -15.90 -5.11
N ALA A 77 -1.28 -15.73 -5.77
CA ALA A 77 -1.80 -16.70 -6.74
C ALA A 77 -0.86 -16.84 -7.94
N ALA A 78 -0.32 -15.74 -8.47
CA ALA A 78 0.65 -15.79 -9.56
C ALA A 78 1.98 -16.44 -9.15
N ILE A 79 2.51 -16.13 -7.96
CA ILE A 79 3.69 -16.78 -7.40
C ILE A 79 3.46 -18.30 -7.26
N LYS A 80 2.28 -18.70 -6.76
CA LYS A 80 1.88 -20.10 -6.64
C LYS A 80 1.77 -20.79 -8.01
N ALA A 81 1.26 -20.10 -9.03
CA ALA A 81 1.19 -20.63 -10.39
C ALA A 81 2.57 -20.91 -10.99
N LEU A 82 3.62 -20.22 -10.53
CA LEU A 82 5.02 -20.48 -10.86
C LEU A 82 5.67 -21.58 -10.00
N GLY A 83 4.91 -22.23 -9.12
CA GLY A 83 5.38 -23.34 -8.28
C GLY A 83 5.98 -22.93 -6.94
N HIS A 84 5.85 -21.67 -6.53
CA HIS A 84 6.41 -21.15 -5.29
C HIS A 84 5.33 -20.92 -4.23
N THR A 85 5.59 -21.38 -3.01
CA THR A 85 4.72 -21.13 -1.84
C THR A 85 5.47 -20.57 -0.65
N ASP A 86 6.77 -20.40 -0.82
CA ASP A 86 7.81 -20.00 0.14
C ASP A 86 8.21 -18.52 0.02
N ILE A 87 7.65 -17.80 -0.96
CA ILE A 87 7.91 -16.39 -1.19
C ILE A 87 6.85 -15.55 -0.47
N GLU A 88 7.32 -14.71 0.46
CA GLU A 88 6.51 -13.70 1.13
C GLU A 88 6.38 -12.44 0.27
N VAL A 89 5.17 -11.85 0.25
CA VAL A 89 4.89 -10.59 -0.46
C VAL A 89 4.89 -9.47 0.56
N LYS A 90 5.66 -8.41 0.28
CA LYS A 90 5.67 -7.16 1.05
C LYS A 90 5.19 -6.01 0.17
N ILE A 91 4.44 -5.09 0.75
CA ILE A 91 3.93 -3.92 0.01
C ILE A 91 4.94 -2.81 0.16
N SER A 92 5.81 -2.68 -0.84
CA SER A 92 6.88 -1.68 -0.81
C SER A 92 6.37 -0.25 -0.92
N GLU A 93 5.22 -0.04 -1.55
CA GLU A 93 4.60 1.27 -1.73
C GLU A 93 3.07 1.11 -1.83
N THR A 94 2.35 1.90 -1.04
CA THR A 94 0.91 2.12 -1.22
C THR A 94 0.50 3.46 -0.63
N GLY A 95 -0.37 4.19 -1.31
CA GLY A 95 -0.77 5.53 -0.86
C GLY A 95 -1.89 6.10 -1.70
N TRP A 96 -2.37 7.27 -1.29
CA TRP A 96 -3.42 8.00 -1.98
C TRP A 96 -3.12 9.50 -2.04
N PRO A 97 -3.17 10.14 -3.22
CA PRO A 97 -2.80 11.54 -3.37
C PRO A 97 -3.86 12.48 -2.79
N SER A 98 -3.42 13.51 -2.08
CA SER A 98 -4.26 14.54 -1.46
C SER A 98 -4.75 15.62 -2.43
N LYS A 99 -4.19 15.65 -3.64
CA LYS A 99 -4.55 16.60 -4.70
C LYS A 99 -4.10 16.05 -6.04
N GLY A 100 -4.96 16.13 -7.06
CA GLY A 100 -4.61 15.79 -8.44
C GLY A 100 -5.01 16.86 -9.45
N ASP A 101 -4.83 16.54 -10.72
CA ASP A 101 -5.35 17.31 -11.85
C ASP A 101 -6.89 17.20 -11.94
N PRO A 102 -7.58 18.06 -12.71
CA PRO A 102 -9.05 18.08 -12.77
C PRO A 102 -9.70 16.75 -13.20
N ASP A 103 -8.99 15.91 -13.93
CA ASP A 103 -9.42 14.58 -14.38
C ASP A 103 -9.07 13.45 -13.38
N GLU A 104 -8.26 13.74 -12.35
CA GLU A 104 -7.93 12.83 -11.26
C GLU A 104 -8.95 12.91 -10.12
N VAL A 105 -10.23 12.66 -10.42
CA VAL A 105 -11.37 12.90 -9.51
C VAL A 105 -11.27 12.18 -8.14
N GLY A 106 -10.48 11.11 -8.06
CA GLY A 106 -10.21 10.40 -6.80
C GLY A 106 -9.19 11.09 -5.89
N ALA A 107 -8.33 11.94 -6.44
CA ALA A 107 -7.22 12.59 -5.75
C ALA A 107 -7.69 13.83 -4.97
N SER A 108 -8.09 13.60 -3.72
CA SER A 108 -8.56 14.64 -2.81
C SER A 108 -8.02 14.42 -1.41
N MET A 109 -7.88 15.51 -0.66
CA MET A 109 -7.40 15.48 0.73
C MET A 109 -8.28 14.57 1.60
N GLN A 110 -9.60 14.64 1.42
CA GLN A 110 -10.55 13.79 2.13
C GLN A 110 -10.33 12.29 1.83
N ASN A 111 -10.15 11.92 0.57
CA ASN A 111 -9.92 10.52 0.21
C ASN A 111 -8.55 10.02 0.70
N ALA A 112 -7.53 10.88 0.64
CA ALA A 112 -6.20 10.56 1.16
C ALA A 112 -6.23 10.32 2.68
N GLU A 113 -6.92 11.17 3.43
CA GLU A 113 -7.13 10.99 4.87
C GLU A 113 -7.83 9.66 5.16
N ILE A 114 -8.95 9.38 4.47
CA ILE A 114 -9.71 8.14 4.66
C ILE A 114 -8.85 6.90 4.34
N TYR A 115 -8.15 6.92 3.21
CA TYR A 115 -7.32 5.80 2.78
C TYR A 115 -6.26 5.47 3.83
N HIS A 116 -5.45 6.46 4.21
CA HIS A 116 -4.36 6.27 5.15
C HIS A 116 -4.86 5.95 6.57
N SER A 117 -5.91 6.61 7.07
CA SER A 117 -6.48 6.30 8.38
C SER A 117 -7.02 4.88 8.46
N ASN A 118 -7.69 4.39 7.40
CA ASN A 118 -8.21 3.03 7.40
C ASN A 118 -7.12 1.98 7.17
N LEU A 119 -6.12 2.28 6.34
CA LEU A 119 -4.96 1.41 6.15
C LEU A 119 -4.24 1.17 7.48
N LEU A 120 -3.98 2.23 8.26
CA LEU A 120 -3.34 2.13 9.58
C LEU A 120 -4.15 1.29 10.56
N LYS A 121 -5.48 1.49 10.60
CA LYS A 121 -6.38 0.65 11.42
C LYS A 121 -6.29 -0.83 11.04
N ARG A 122 -6.23 -1.15 9.74
CA ARG A 122 -6.10 -2.54 9.26
C ARG A 122 -4.76 -3.15 9.66
N ILE A 123 -3.67 -2.36 9.61
CA ILE A 123 -2.34 -2.78 10.07
C ILE A 123 -2.35 -3.06 11.58
N GLU A 124 -2.98 -2.21 12.40
CA GLU A 124 -3.12 -2.43 13.85
C GLU A 124 -3.90 -3.70 14.19
N MET A 125 -4.95 -3.98 13.42
CA MET A 125 -5.74 -5.21 13.57
C MET A 125 -4.95 -6.47 13.25
N LYS A 126 -3.74 -6.36 12.67
CA LYS A 126 -2.87 -7.48 12.26
C LYS A 126 -3.61 -8.52 11.40
N GLN A 127 -4.55 -8.05 10.58
CA GLN A 127 -5.32 -8.90 9.68
C GLN A 127 -4.46 -9.28 8.47
N GLY A 128 -4.41 -10.59 8.18
CA GLY A 128 -3.95 -11.09 6.88
C GLY A 128 -5.03 -10.93 5.81
N THR A 129 -4.74 -11.36 4.59
CA THR A 129 -5.71 -11.39 3.49
C THR A 129 -6.60 -12.63 3.55
N PRO A 130 -7.73 -12.68 2.82
CA PRO A 130 -8.57 -13.87 2.72
C PRO A 130 -7.83 -15.17 2.36
N ALA A 131 -6.86 -15.14 1.42
CA ALA A 131 -6.08 -16.34 1.07
C ALA A 131 -4.90 -16.61 2.02
N LYS A 132 -4.44 -15.60 2.77
CA LYS A 132 -3.31 -15.69 3.72
C LYS A 132 -3.65 -15.07 5.08
N PRO A 133 -4.68 -15.57 5.80
CA PRO A 133 -5.18 -14.91 7.01
C PRO A 133 -4.20 -14.92 8.19
N SER A 134 -3.21 -15.82 8.18
CA SER A 134 -2.20 -15.96 9.23
C SER A 134 -0.85 -15.33 8.88
N VAL A 135 -0.70 -14.73 7.69
CA VAL A 135 0.53 -14.05 7.28
C VAL A 135 0.34 -12.55 7.53
N PRO A 136 1.18 -11.91 8.36
CA PRO A 136 1.15 -10.46 8.54
C PRO A 136 1.39 -9.74 7.21
N ILE A 137 0.73 -8.61 7.01
CA ILE A 137 0.95 -7.77 5.84
C ILE A 137 1.92 -6.65 6.22
N ASP A 138 3.14 -6.73 5.70
CA ASP A 138 4.14 -5.66 5.83
C ASP A 138 3.91 -4.59 4.76
N ILE A 139 3.65 -3.35 5.19
CA ILE A 139 3.29 -2.24 4.32
C ILE A 139 4.19 -1.03 4.59
N TYR A 140 4.69 -0.44 3.51
CA TYR A 140 5.37 0.85 3.49
C TYR A 140 4.44 1.87 2.80
N VAL A 141 4.01 2.87 3.57
CA VAL A 141 3.14 3.94 3.07
C VAL A 141 3.93 4.88 2.18
N PHE A 142 3.44 5.10 0.97
CA PHE A 142 3.97 6.07 0.02
C PHE A 142 3.16 7.37 0.12
N ALA A 143 3.72 8.49 0.57
CA ALA A 143 5.09 8.68 1.06
C ALA A 143 5.10 9.60 2.29
N LEU A 144 6.28 9.78 2.90
CA LEU A 144 6.38 10.62 4.09
C LEU A 144 6.08 12.10 3.76
N PHE A 145 6.63 12.62 2.67
CA PHE A 145 6.51 14.04 2.29
C PHE A 145 5.87 14.21 0.91
N ASN A 146 5.25 15.37 0.70
CA ASN A 146 4.97 15.86 -0.65
C ASN A 146 6.30 16.18 -1.36
N GLU A 147 6.46 15.68 -2.58
CA GLU A 147 7.70 15.76 -3.36
C GLU A 147 7.49 16.67 -4.58
N ASP A 148 7.79 17.96 -4.45
CA ASP A 148 7.48 19.01 -5.42
C ASP A 148 8.22 18.89 -6.77
N LEU A 149 9.36 18.19 -6.78
CA LEU A 149 10.15 17.94 -8.00
C LEU A 149 9.70 16.72 -8.81
N LYS A 150 8.68 15.97 -8.38
CA LYS A 150 8.16 14.84 -9.16
C LYS A 150 7.50 15.31 -10.46
N THR A 151 7.90 14.66 -11.55
CA THR A 151 7.33 14.85 -12.88
C THR A 151 6.02 14.06 -13.03
N GLY A 152 5.19 14.41 -14.02
CA GLY A 152 3.91 13.75 -14.26
C GLY A 152 2.71 14.54 -13.70
N PRO A 153 1.55 13.88 -13.53
CA PRO A 153 0.32 14.50 -13.04
C PRO A 153 0.48 15.22 -11.71
N SER A 154 -0.47 16.08 -11.36
CA SER A 154 -0.44 16.76 -10.06
C SER A 154 -0.51 15.83 -8.87
N SER A 155 -1.16 14.67 -8.98
CA SER A 155 -1.14 13.65 -7.94
C SER A 155 0.25 13.24 -7.48
N GLU A 156 1.20 13.10 -8.41
CA GLU A 156 2.56 12.66 -8.11
C GLU A 156 3.26 13.53 -7.07
N ARG A 157 2.93 14.83 -7.00
CA ARG A 157 3.53 15.78 -6.05
C ARG A 157 2.82 15.81 -4.69
N ASN A 158 1.75 15.03 -4.48
CA ASN A 158 0.80 15.21 -3.39
C ASN A 158 0.46 13.91 -2.62
N TYR A 159 1.32 12.90 -2.64
CA TYR A 159 1.18 11.63 -1.89
C TYR A 159 1.62 11.70 -0.42
N GLY A 160 2.24 12.80 0.00
CA GLY A 160 2.82 12.94 1.32
C GLY A 160 1.79 12.85 2.45
N LEU A 161 2.20 12.23 3.56
CA LEU A 161 1.53 12.40 4.85
C LEU A 161 1.80 13.79 5.45
N TYR A 162 2.96 14.38 5.13
CA TYR A 162 3.41 15.70 5.58
C TYR A 162 3.80 16.61 4.42
N TYR A 163 3.70 17.91 4.64
CA TYR A 163 4.38 18.91 3.82
C TYR A 163 5.89 18.90 4.13
N PRO A 164 6.74 19.45 3.23
CA PRO A 164 8.19 19.50 3.45
C PRO A 164 8.63 20.24 4.71
N ASP A 165 7.78 21.12 5.26
CA ASP A 165 8.00 21.84 6.52
C ASP A 165 7.65 21.03 7.78
N GLY A 166 7.26 19.75 7.61
CA GLY A 166 6.87 18.85 8.69
C GLY A 166 5.43 18.99 9.17
N THR A 167 4.66 19.94 8.63
CA THR A 167 3.25 20.05 8.98
C THR A 167 2.44 18.91 8.34
N PRO A 168 1.49 18.30 9.05
CA PRO A 168 0.68 17.22 8.48
C PRO A 168 -0.23 17.74 7.37
N VAL A 169 -0.38 16.98 6.28
CA VAL A 169 -1.30 17.34 5.17
C VAL A 169 -2.77 17.21 5.60
N TYR A 170 -3.06 16.19 6.42
CA TYR A 170 -4.37 15.90 7.02
C TYR A 170 -4.17 15.23 8.38
N ASN A 171 -5.21 15.26 9.23
CA ASN A 171 -5.13 14.71 10.57
C ASN A 171 -5.44 13.20 10.57
N LEU A 172 -4.43 12.36 10.69
CA LEU A 172 -4.62 10.91 10.82
C LEU A 172 -5.04 10.45 12.23
N GLY A 173 -5.41 11.37 13.13
CA GLY A 173 -5.76 11.09 14.52
C GLY A 173 -4.54 10.84 15.41
N LEU A 174 -3.41 11.49 15.10
CA LEU A 174 -2.08 11.17 15.64
C LEU A 174 -1.72 11.92 16.92
N GLN A 175 -2.48 12.96 17.28
CA GLN A 175 -2.19 13.82 18.43
C GLN A 175 -3.33 13.76 19.46
N ASN A 176 -3.06 13.02 20.55
CA ASN A 176 -3.75 12.95 21.85
C ASN A 176 -5.02 12.09 21.99
N GLN A 177 -4.88 10.92 22.66
CA GLN A 177 -5.38 10.68 24.04
C GLN A 177 -4.96 9.27 24.54
N GLY A 178 -3.91 9.18 25.35
CA GLY A 178 -3.69 8.10 26.33
C GLY A 178 -3.38 6.67 25.83
N GLN A 179 -3.49 6.38 24.54
CA GLN A 179 -3.18 5.08 23.92
C GLN A 179 -2.48 5.37 22.57
N GLY A 180 -1.25 4.89 22.41
CA GLY A 180 -0.31 5.29 21.35
C GLY A 180 -0.91 5.62 19.99
N GLY A 181 -0.67 6.85 19.50
CA GLY A 181 -0.93 7.22 18.11
C GLY A 181 0.01 6.49 17.15
N TYR A 182 -0.38 6.42 15.87
CA TYR A 182 0.32 5.64 14.84
C TYR A 182 1.67 6.19 14.39
N PHE A 183 1.91 7.49 14.58
CA PHE A 183 3.16 8.14 14.19
C PHE A 183 3.63 9.07 15.30
N PRO A 184 4.94 9.09 15.61
CA PRO A 184 5.50 10.07 16.53
C PRO A 184 5.37 11.48 15.97
N GLU A 185 5.28 12.48 16.85
CA GLU A 185 5.43 13.89 16.47
C GLU A 185 6.80 14.08 15.80
N MET A 186 6.83 14.60 14.58
CA MET A 186 8.09 14.92 13.91
C MET A 186 8.64 16.20 14.52
N VAL A 187 9.60 16.07 15.43
CA VAL A 187 10.37 17.20 15.94
C VAL A 187 11.35 17.61 14.85
N ILE A 188 11.05 18.69 14.13
CA ILE A 188 12.01 19.33 13.23
C ILE A 188 12.77 20.37 14.07
N GLU A 189 13.98 20.01 14.49
CA GLU A 189 14.90 20.97 15.09
C GLU A 189 15.37 21.96 14.01
N SER A 190 15.16 23.25 14.25
CA SER A 190 15.59 24.36 13.39
C SER A 190 17.08 24.65 13.50
#